data_AF-A0A8T5P0G1-F1
#
_entry.id   AF-A0A8T5P0G1-F1
#
_cell.length_a   1.000
_cell.length_b   1.000
_cell.length_c   1.000
_cell.angle_alpha   90.00
_cell.angle_beta   90.00
_cell.angle_gamma   90.00
#
_symmetry.space_group_name_H-M   'P 1'
#
loop_
_entity.id
_entity.type
_entity.pdbx_description
1 polymer ?
#
loop_
_entity_poly.entity_id
_entity_poly.type
_entity_poly.pdbx_seq_one_letter_code
_entity_poly.pdbx_strand_id
1 'polypeptide(L)'
;MNIISKIERKAKSRHARIGLGIGQVSEKLIRSAEDAQEYAQVVLVGDEEQIRSTGTELEIIHSSDPSKKLVELLVEGDIDGAVRGNLSATKTLSALKSSLGMKRLYR
;
A
#
# COMPACT_ATOMS: atom_id res chain seq x y z
N MET A 1 6.43 27.67 9.12
CA MET A 1 5.69 26.49 8.59
C MET A 1 6.71 25.47 8.09
N ASN A 2 6.83 24.31 8.73
CA ASN A 2 7.81 23.29 8.36
C ASN A 2 7.30 22.42 7.18
N ILE A 3 8.17 21.55 6.65
CA ILE A 3 7.83 20.69 5.51
C ILE A 3 6.77 19.63 5.86
N ILE A 4 6.79 19.12 7.10
CA ILE A 4 5.85 18.09 7.58
C ILE A 4 4.42 18.62 7.57
N SER A 5 4.16 19.80 8.16
CA SER A 5 2.83 20.40 8.18
C SER A 5 2.31 20.76 6.78
N LYS A 6 3.21 21.00 5.81
CA LYS A 6 2.82 21.16 4.40
C LYS A 6 2.38 19.83 3.79
N ILE A 7 3.09 18.74 4.08
CA ILE A 7 2.77 17.40 3.60
C ILE A 7 1.43 16.94 4.19
N GLU A 8 1.25 17.05 5.50
CA GLU A 8 0.01 16.67 6.19
C GLU A 8 -1.20 17.38 5.62
N ARG A 9 -1.14 18.71 5.46
CA ARG A 9 -2.25 19.48 4.89
C ARG A 9 -2.58 19.03 3.46
N LYS A 10 -1.56 18.76 2.63
CA LYS A 10 -1.77 18.28 1.26
C LYS A 10 -2.36 16.87 1.24
N ALA A 11 -1.89 15.98 2.11
CA ALA A 11 -2.41 14.62 2.21
C ALA A 11 -3.88 14.62 2.62
N LYS A 12 -4.23 15.32 3.71
CA LYS A 12 -5.63 15.47 4.17
C LYS A 12 -6.55 16.06 3.09
N SER A 13 -6.05 17.03 2.32
CA SER A 13 -6.84 17.68 1.25
C SER A 13 -7.00 16.83 -0.02
N ARG A 14 -5.98 16.05 -0.40
CA ARG A 14 -6.01 15.23 -1.63
C ARG A 14 -6.68 13.89 -1.38
N HIS A 15 -6.47 13.33 -0.18
CA HIS A 15 -6.98 12.06 0.28
C HIS A 15 -6.76 10.93 -0.72
N ALA A 16 -5.52 10.80 -1.20
CA ALA A 16 -5.14 9.86 -2.24
C ALA A 16 -5.45 8.41 -1.83
N ARG A 17 -5.74 7.56 -2.81
CA ARG A 17 -5.97 6.12 -2.60
C ARG A 17 -4.64 5.39 -2.55
N ILE A 18 -4.27 4.86 -1.38
CA ILE A 18 -2.94 4.29 -1.14
C ILE A 18 -3.06 2.79 -0.84
N GLY A 19 -2.44 1.96 -1.68
CA GLY A 19 -2.34 0.53 -1.45
C GLY A 19 -1.25 0.20 -0.43
N LEU A 20 -1.56 -0.59 0.59
CA LEU A 20 -0.62 -1.12 1.58
C LEU A 20 -0.50 -2.63 1.43
N GLY A 21 0.69 -3.10 1.08
CA GLY A 21 0.98 -4.53 0.94
C GLY A 21 1.13 -5.25 2.28
N ILE A 22 0.37 -6.34 2.47
CA ILE A 22 0.40 -7.18 3.67
C ILE A 22 0.82 -8.60 3.29
N GLY A 23 2.01 -9.01 3.73
CA GLY A 23 2.51 -10.39 3.56
C GLY A 23 2.31 -11.25 4.80
N GLN A 24 2.46 -10.65 5.98
CA GLN A 24 2.13 -11.26 7.26
C GLN A 24 1.29 -10.27 8.07
N VAL A 25 0.22 -10.74 8.67
CA VAL A 25 -0.64 -9.87 9.47
C VAL A 25 0.04 -9.53 10.80
N SER A 26 -0.03 -8.26 11.18
CA SER A 26 0.49 -7.73 12.42
C SER A 26 -0.44 -6.63 12.91
N GLU A 27 -0.90 -6.72 14.17
CA GLU A 27 -1.76 -5.70 14.78
C GLU A 27 -1.18 -4.29 14.64
N LYS A 28 0.14 -4.14 14.83
CA LYS A 28 0.82 -2.85 14.69
C LYS A 28 0.69 -2.30 13.27
N LEU A 29 0.79 -3.16 12.26
CA LEU A 29 0.71 -2.75 10.85
C LEU A 29 -0.72 -2.33 10.49
N ILE A 30 -1.72 -3.10 10.94
CA ILE A 30 -3.13 -2.78 10.74
C ILE A 30 -3.49 -1.47 11.44
N ARG A 31 -3.12 -1.31 12.71
CA ARG A 31 -3.36 -0.06 13.44
C ARG A 31 -2.70 1.15 12.78
N SER A 32 -1.47 0.99 12.27
CA SER A 32 -0.80 2.07 11.54
C SER A 32 -1.53 2.42 10.23
N ALA A 33 -2.18 1.45 9.59
CA ALA A 33 -2.99 1.66 8.39
C ALA A 33 -4.30 2.38 8.73
N GLU A 34 -4.93 2.05 9.85
CA GLU A 34 -6.13 2.70 10.37
C GLU A 34 -5.84 4.16 10.76
N ASP A 35 -4.76 4.41 11.51
CA ASP A 35 -4.32 5.76 11.87
C ASP A 35 -4.02 6.63 10.63
N ALA A 36 -3.61 6.00 9.52
CA ALA A 36 -3.32 6.69 8.27
C ALA A 36 -4.58 7.10 7.48
N GLN A 37 -5.78 6.62 7.85
CA GLN A 37 -7.04 7.01 7.20
C GLN A 37 -7.32 8.51 7.28
N GLU A 38 -6.75 9.23 8.25
CA GLU A 38 -6.86 10.69 8.28
C GLU A 38 -6.23 11.36 7.03
N TYR A 39 -5.23 10.73 6.43
CA TYR A 39 -4.39 11.30 5.38
C TYR A 39 -4.66 10.72 3.98
N ALA A 40 -5.24 9.52 3.91
CA ALA A 40 -5.40 8.77 2.65
C ALA A 40 -6.52 7.74 2.76
N GLN A 41 -7.12 7.39 1.62
CA GLN A 41 -7.95 6.20 1.52
C GLN A 41 -7.02 4.97 1.44
N VAL A 42 -6.80 4.31 2.59
CA VAL A 42 -5.91 3.15 2.67
C VAL A 42 -6.64 1.89 2.22
N VAL A 43 -6.01 1.13 1.33
CA VAL A 43 -6.50 -0.16 0.82
C VAL A 43 -5.46 -1.23 1.12
N LEU A 44 -5.84 -2.29 1.82
CA LEU A 44 -4.96 -3.39 2.18
C LEU A 44 -4.90 -4.41 1.05
N VAL A 45 -3.70 -4.83 0.64
CA VAL A 45 -3.49 -5.81 -0.44
C VAL A 45 -2.79 -7.04 0.14
N GLY A 46 -3.50 -8.17 0.21
CA GLY A 46 -3.00 -9.37 0.88
C GLY A 46 -4.02 -10.50 0.98
N ASP A 47 -3.75 -11.45 1.88
CA ASP A 47 -4.67 -12.53 2.19
C ASP A 47 -5.89 -11.99 2.96
N GLU A 48 -7.09 -12.21 2.43
CA GLU A 48 -8.30 -11.55 2.95
C GLU A 48 -8.74 -12.17 4.26
N GLU A 49 -8.70 -13.50 4.38
CA GLU A 49 -9.09 -14.20 5.60
C GLU A 49 -8.19 -13.80 6.77
N GLN A 50 -6.87 -13.75 6.54
CA GLN A 50 -5.92 -13.35 7.56
C GLN A 50 -6.12 -11.88 7.96
N ILE A 51 -6.33 -10.98 7.01
CA ILE A 51 -6.52 -9.55 7.32
C ILE A 51 -7.85 -9.33 8.04
N ARG A 52 -8.95 -9.93 7.58
CA ARG A 52 -10.26 -9.81 8.24
C ARG A 52 -10.26 -10.35 9.67
N SER A 53 -9.41 -11.33 9.96
CA SER A 53 -9.27 -11.87 11.32
C SER A 53 -8.82 -10.84 12.36
N THR A 54 -8.25 -9.70 11.94
CA THR A 54 -7.88 -8.61 12.86
C THR A 54 -9.04 -7.70 13.23
N GLY A 55 -10.21 -7.85 12.61
CA GLY A 55 -11.37 -6.98 12.84
C GLY A 55 -11.23 -5.57 12.25
N THR A 56 -10.39 -5.39 11.24
CA THR A 56 -10.25 -4.09 10.56
C THR A 56 -11.38 -3.87 9.56
N GLU A 57 -11.86 -2.64 9.49
CA GLU A 57 -12.91 -2.20 8.54
C GLU A 57 -12.32 -1.56 7.26
N LEU A 58 -10.99 -1.58 7.11
CA LEU A 58 -10.32 -1.09 5.91
C LEU A 58 -10.72 -1.91 4.69
N GLU A 59 -10.68 -1.27 3.51
CA GLU A 59 -10.89 -1.96 2.25
C GLU A 59 -9.77 -3.00 2.03
N ILE A 60 -10.14 -4.22 1.63
CA ILE A 60 -9.20 -5.32 1.40
C ILE A 60 -9.32 -5.78 -0.06
N ILE A 61 -8.20 -5.81 -0.76
CA ILE A 61 -8.05 -6.45 -2.05
C ILE A 61 -7.33 -7.78 -1.84
N HIS A 62 -8.07 -8.87 -1.99
CA HIS A 62 -7.52 -10.22 -1.87
C HIS A 62 -6.49 -10.52 -2.96
N SER A 63 -5.34 -11.08 -2.58
CA SER A 63 -4.39 -11.65 -3.53
C SER A 63 -3.48 -12.69 -2.88
N SER A 64 -3.24 -13.78 -3.59
CA SER A 64 -2.20 -14.77 -3.26
C SER A 64 -0.79 -14.32 -3.63
N ASP A 65 -0.64 -13.30 -4.49
CA ASP A 65 0.63 -12.61 -4.77
C ASP A 65 0.47 -11.09 -4.59
N PRO A 66 0.42 -10.63 -3.32
CA PRO A 66 0.20 -9.22 -3.01
C PRO A 66 1.31 -8.31 -3.54
N SER A 67 2.53 -8.81 -3.75
CA SER A 67 3.62 -8.00 -4.35
C SER A 67 3.32 -7.64 -5.79
N LYS A 68 2.82 -8.61 -6.57
CA LYS A 68 2.43 -8.37 -7.96
C LYS A 68 1.16 -7.54 -8.03
N LYS A 69 0.13 -7.89 -7.25
CA LYS A 69 -1.15 -7.17 -7.30
C LYS A 69 -1.03 -5.71 -6.87
N LEU A 70 -0.21 -5.40 -5.86
CA LEU A 70 0.04 -4.01 -5.45
C LEU A 70 0.65 -3.18 -6.60
N VAL A 71 1.57 -3.76 -7.37
CA VAL A 71 2.17 -3.10 -8.54
C VAL A 71 1.17 -2.96 -9.67
N GLU A 72 0.38 -3.98 -9.94
CA GLU A 72 -0.68 -3.98 -10.96
C GLU A 72 -1.65 -2.83 -10.72
N LEU A 73 -2.22 -2.73 -9.51
CA LEU A 73 -3.13 -1.65 -9.12
C LEU A 73 -2.49 -0.26 -9.29
N LEU A 74 -1.20 -0.12 -8.97
CA LEU A 74 -0.48 1.15 -9.12
C LEU A 74 -0.31 1.53 -10.60
N VAL A 75 0.01 0.57 -11.47
CA VAL A 75 0.24 0.80 -12.89
C VAL A 75 -1.08 1.05 -13.62
N GLU A 76 -2.15 0.37 -13.22
CA GLU A 76 -3.51 0.53 -13.77
C GLU A 76 -4.19 1.83 -13.30
N GLY A 77 -3.69 2.44 -12.21
CA GLY A 77 -4.24 3.68 -11.65
C GLY A 77 -5.39 3.46 -10.68
N ASP A 78 -5.64 2.21 -10.26
CA ASP A 78 -6.62 1.87 -9.22
C ASP A 78 -6.19 2.36 -7.83
N ILE A 79 -4.90 2.61 -7.64
CA ILE A 79 -4.33 3.31 -6.49
C ILE A 79 -3.39 4.42 -6.97
N ASP A 80 -3.39 5.55 -6.26
CA ASP A 80 -2.53 6.71 -6.56
C ASP A 80 -1.09 6.52 -6.05
N GLY A 81 -0.89 5.60 -5.12
CA GLY A 81 0.39 5.32 -4.51
C GLY A 81 0.40 3.96 -3.80
N ALA A 82 1.61 3.43 -3.60
CA ALA A 82 1.79 2.12 -2.98
C ALA A 82 2.84 2.16 -1.87
N VAL A 83 2.53 1.52 -0.75
CA VAL A 83 3.46 1.22 0.34
C VAL A 83 3.61 -0.29 0.39
N ARG A 84 4.82 -0.79 0.17
CA ARG A 84 5.13 -2.23 0.20
C ARG A 84 4.69 -2.91 1.53
N GLY A 85 4.68 -2.16 2.63
CA GLY A 85 4.47 -2.69 3.97
C GLY A 85 5.57 -3.70 4.32
N ASN A 86 5.15 -4.92 4.64
CA ASN A 86 6.07 -6.02 4.99
C ASN A 86 6.23 -7.08 3.88
N LEU A 87 5.76 -6.80 2.66
CA LEU A 87 6.01 -7.67 1.50
C LEU A 87 7.50 -7.74 1.15
N SER A 88 7.95 -8.78 0.45
CA SER A 88 9.35 -8.88 0.00
C SER A 88 9.73 -7.74 -0.94
N ALA A 89 10.73 -6.92 -0.55
CA ALA A 89 11.22 -5.82 -1.38
C ALA A 89 11.71 -6.32 -2.74
N THR A 90 12.42 -7.44 -2.77
CA THR A 90 12.89 -8.07 -4.01
C THR A 90 11.73 -8.44 -4.94
N LYS A 91 10.67 -9.08 -4.42
CA LYS A 91 9.51 -9.45 -5.23
C LYS A 91 8.77 -8.22 -5.76
N THR A 92 8.47 -7.25 -4.90
CA THR A 92 7.75 -6.03 -5.28
C THR A 92 8.53 -5.22 -6.32
N LEU A 93 9.84 -5.02 -6.13
CA LEU A 93 10.66 -4.27 -7.09
C LEU A 93 10.85 -5.02 -8.41
N SER A 94 10.94 -6.36 -8.37
CA SER A 94 11.00 -7.18 -9.58
C SER A 94 9.70 -7.08 -10.39
N ALA A 95 8.54 -7.10 -9.71
CA ALA A 95 7.24 -6.89 -10.33
C ALA A 95 7.14 -5.48 -10.94
N LEU A 96 7.50 -4.44 -10.19
CA LEU A 96 7.50 -3.05 -10.67
C LEU A 96 8.39 -2.87 -11.91
N LYS A 97 9.60 -3.41 -11.86
CA LYS A 97 10.55 -3.38 -12.98
C LYS A 97 9.96 -4.01 -14.24
N SER A 98 9.31 -5.16 -14.07
CA SER A 98 8.72 -5.92 -15.17
C SER A 98 7.51 -5.19 -15.76
N SER A 99 6.59 -4.70 -14.92
CA SER A 99 5.39 -3.98 -15.35
C SER A 99 5.70 -2.66 -16.06
N LEU A 100 6.79 -1.98 -15.68
CA LEU A 100 7.21 -0.71 -16.29
C LEU A 100 8.24 -0.87 -17.43
N GLY A 101 8.62 -2.11 -17.79
CA GLY A 101 9.63 -2.37 -18.82
C GLY A 101 11.02 -1.79 -18.51
N MET A 102 11.33 -1.56 -17.22
CA MET A 102 12.55 -0.89 -16.80
C MET A 102 13.73 -1.85 -16.75
N LYS A 103 14.93 -1.40 -17.15
CA LYS A 103 16.15 -2.21 -17.04
C LYS A 103 16.86 -2.06 -15.69
N ARG A 104 16.70 -0.91 -15.02
CA ARG A 104 17.32 -0.59 -13.73
C ARG A 104 16.38 0.25 -12.87
N LEU A 105 16.36 -0.03 -11.58
CA LEU A 105 15.78 0.81 -10.53
C LEU A 105 16.93 1.32 -9.67
N TYR A 106 16.99 2.63 -9.47
CA TYR A 106 17.97 3.25 -8.58
C TYR A 106 17.38 3.34 -7.18
N ARG A 107 18.21 3.06 -6.17
CA ARG A 107 17.87 3.00 -4.75
C ARG A 107 18.88 3.82 -3.96
#